data_AF-A0A2A5FYJ9-F1
#
_entry.id   AF-A0A2A5FYJ9-F1
#
_cell.length_a   1.000
_cell.length_b   1.000
_cell.length_c   1.000
_cell.angle_alpha   90.00
_cell.angle_beta   90.00
_cell.angle_gamma   90.00
#
_symmetry.space_group_name_H-M   'P 1'
#
loop_
_entity.id
_entity.type
_entity.pdbx_description
1 polymer ?
#
loop_
_entity_poly.entity_id
_entity_poly.type
_entity_poly.pdbx_seq_one_letter_code
_entity_poly.pdbx_strand_id
1 'polypeptide(L)'
;MAHSQSKLVNKKFGLMSRKVLFGATLGAALFFMAVGVIFWGGFNTAMEVTNTMEFCISCHEMEENVYQEYTHTVHFTNRSGVRASCSDCHVPDPWIHKVVRKVQASRELYHKALGTIDTPEKFNEKRLHLAKNVWRAMKNTDSRECRNCHNFDSMKPEDQKKRARKQHATAMVDGNTCIDCHQGIAHKKVHDKLSEEELEEMSKPIPENIRPIAPQWQQYIDNGMKLNSEIKAKKDKKTKAAATTAKAAPAPAVDKPAADKPVSTASAGTAEGFGMDWSSIEAAPITLFFPGQASMEWVLKGSDHGGKRAFNHGDRCYDCHLDEEVDIGDLIVTGDKVEPTPIPGKRGSILVNIKAAHDADYLYMQFQWEDSDHVEVPFFDGGKMDKENQIKLAVMLSTDNEDDPKVEYAERAGCWQSCHHDNNYMPHQPDDSAKTGPLSKQLDMSGGFTKYLKESRTEIEIDGKGGKKRGGWDKLKDEAEIQALMDSGTFMDLLRYKSGTGESEDGHILAERIMSGGQGVEFLGNLKDGVWTVEMKRKLLSDQPGDVSMALDQWYNIGFAIHDDYSYSRFHHVSLGFKLGFDDEDAEINAIAK
;
A
#
# COMPACT_ATOMS: atom_id res chain seq x y z
N MET A 1 -104.57 37.66 -25.63
CA MET A 1 -103.40 37.71 -26.54
C MET A 1 -102.34 38.57 -25.88
N ALA A 2 -101.36 37.92 -25.24
CA ALA A 2 -99.93 37.87 -25.61
C ALA A 2 -99.10 38.85 -24.73
N HIS A 3 -98.53 38.37 -23.61
CA HIS A 3 -97.11 37.98 -23.40
C HIS A 3 -96.12 39.16 -23.49
N SER A 4 -95.57 39.63 -22.36
CA SER A 4 -94.35 39.14 -21.65
C SER A 4 -93.05 39.71 -22.22
N GLN A 5 -92.26 40.38 -21.36
CA GLN A 5 -90.87 40.00 -21.00
C GLN A 5 -90.18 41.12 -20.20
N SER A 6 -89.71 40.76 -19.01
CA SER A 6 -88.87 41.56 -18.12
C SER A 6 -87.42 41.59 -18.61
N LYS A 7 -86.66 42.66 -18.32
CA LYS A 7 -85.19 42.61 -18.32
C LYS A 7 -84.63 43.06 -16.97
N LEU A 8 -84.23 42.07 -16.17
CA LEU A 8 -83.26 42.20 -15.08
C LEU A 8 -81.86 42.38 -15.70
N VAL A 9 -81.20 43.50 -15.41
CA VAL A 9 -79.77 43.69 -15.73
C VAL A 9 -78.93 43.25 -14.54
N ASN A 10 -78.08 42.27 -14.82
CA ASN A 10 -77.25 41.51 -13.92
C ASN A 10 -76.05 42.35 -13.44
N LYS A 11 -75.97 42.68 -12.14
CA LYS A 11 -74.84 43.40 -11.54
C LYS A 11 -73.74 42.39 -11.17
N LYS A 12 -72.80 42.13 -12.08
CA LYS A 12 -71.62 41.30 -11.79
C LYS A 12 -70.73 42.01 -10.75
N PHE A 13 -70.77 41.54 -9.51
CA PHE A 13 -69.80 41.91 -8.48
C PHE A 13 -68.47 41.22 -8.78
N GLY A 14 -67.52 41.96 -9.34
CA GLY A 14 -66.15 41.49 -9.55
C GLY A 14 -65.30 41.62 -8.28
N LEU A 15 -64.54 40.57 -7.97
CA LEU A 15 -63.55 40.45 -6.87
C LEU A 15 -62.48 41.58 -6.82
N MET A 16 -62.50 42.52 -7.75
CA MET A 16 -61.50 43.58 -7.93
C MET A 16 -61.77 44.87 -7.13
N SER A 17 -62.95 45.06 -6.52
CA SER A 17 -63.37 46.44 -6.16
C SER A 17 -63.33 46.86 -4.70
N ARG A 18 -62.93 46.05 -3.70
CA ARG A 18 -62.90 46.55 -2.31
C ARG A 18 -61.74 46.06 -1.44
N LYS A 19 -61.12 47.05 -0.80
CA LYS A 19 -60.13 47.04 0.30
C LYS A 19 -58.68 46.87 -0.14
N VAL A 20 -58.09 48.04 -0.43
CA VAL A 20 -56.65 48.27 -0.50
C VAL A 20 -56.15 48.38 0.94
N LEU A 21 -55.59 47.30 1.49
CA LEU A 21 -54.76 47.38 2.70
C LEU A 21 -53.31 47.37 2.21
N PHE A 22 -52.52 48.41 2.50
CA PHE A 22 -51.13 48.58 2.05
C PHE A 22 -50.88 48.70 0.54
N GLY A 23 -51.81 49.28 -0.23
CA GLY A 23 -51.55 49.67 -1.63
C GLY A 23 -51.78 48.59 -2.70
N ALA A 24 -52.09 47.34 -2.32
CA ALA A 24 -52.46 46.27 -3.25
C ALA A 24 -53.95 45.86 -3.10
N THR A 25 -54.63 45.58 -4.21
CA THR A 25 -55.95 44.95 -4.18
C THR A 25 -55.80 43.47 -3.86
N LEU A 26 -56.80 42.84 -3.21
CA LEU A 26 -56.80 41.40 -2.93
C LEU A 26 -56.58 40.56 -4.21
N GLY A 27 -57.13 41.00 -5.34
CA GLY A 27 -56.90 40.37 -6.64
C GLY A 27 -55.45 40.48 -7.14
N ALA A 28 -54.80 41.63 -6.98
CA ALA A 28 -53.39 41.79 -7.31
C ALA A 28 -52.49 40.96 -6.39
N ALA A 29 -52.79 40.92 -5.09
CA ALA A 29 -52.06 40.08 -4.13
C ALA A 29 -52.14 38.59 -4.48
N LEU A 30 -53.35 38.08 -4.79
CA LEU A 30 -53.55 36.70 -5.21
C LEU A 30 -52.86 36.38 -6.55
N PHE A 31 -52.88 37.32 -7.49
CA PHE A 31 -52.18 37.19 -8.77
C PHE A 31 -50.66 37.06 -8.58
N PHE A 32 -50.02 38.00 -7.87
CA PHE A 32 -48.58 37.95 -7.63
C PHE A 32 -48.17 36.75 -6.79
N MET A 33 -49.01 36.31 -5.85
CA MET A 33 -48.79 35.06 -5.10
C MET A 33 -48.82 33.84 -6.03
N ALA A 34 -49.82 33.74 -6.92
CA ALA A 34 -49.89 32.64 -7.88
C ALA A 34 -48.68 32.64 -8.84
N VAL A 35 -48.30 33.81 -9.37
CA VAL A 35 -47.09 33.96 -10.19
C VAL A 35 -45.84 33.56 -9.41
N GLY A 36 -45.72 33.98 -8.15
CA GLY A 36 -44.60 33.63 -7.27
C GLY A 36 -44.50 32.12 -7.03
N VAL A 37 -45.62 31.43 -6.76
CA VAL A 37 -45.66 29.98 -6.58
C VAL A 37 -45.27 29.25 -7.88
N ILE A 38 -45.80 29.69 -9.03
CA ILE A 38 -45.45 29.09 -10.33
C ILE A 38 -43.97 29.27 -10.63
N PHE A 39 -43.43 30.48 -10.43
CA PHE A 39 -42.01 30.75 -10.67
C PHE A 39 -41.11 29.96 -9.71
N TRP A 40 -41.43 29.95 -8.42
CA TRP A 40 -40.68 29.20 -7.42
C TRP A 40 -40.71 27.69 -7.69
N GLY A 41 -41.89 27.15 -7.98
CA GLY A 41 -42.07 25.74 -8.34
C GLY A 41 -41.29 25.39 -9.61
N GLY A 42 -41.50 26.16 -10.68
CA GLY A 42 -40.81 25.96 -11.95
C GLY A 42 -39.28 26.05 -11.83
N PHE A 43 -38.77 27.02 -11.07
CA PHE A 43 -37.34 27.17 -10.81
C PHE A 43 -36.75 25.96 -10.09
N ASN A 44 -37.38 25.50 -9.00
CA ASN A 44 -36.88 24.35 -8.24
C ASN A 44 -37.00 23.04 -9.04
N THR A 45 -38.07 22.87 -9.83
CA THR A 45 -38.17 21.74 -10.76
C THR A 45 -37.05 21.75 -11.80
N ALA A 46 -36.75 22.90 -12.41
CA ALA A 46 -35.64 23.01 -13.36
C ALA A 46 -34.28 22.72 -12.69
N MET A 47 -34.07 23.20 -11.47
CA MET A 47 -32.88 22.89 -10.68
C MET A 47 -32.73 21.38 -10.45
N GLU A 48 -33.82 20.68 -10.16
CA GLU A 48 -33.80 19.24 -9.91
C GLU A 48 -33.59 18.43 -11.20
N VAL A 49 -34.27 18.79 -12.29
CA VAL A 49 -34.07 18.14 -13.60
C VAL A 49 -32.61 18.27 -14.04
N THR A 50 -31.98 19.42 -13.80
CA THR A 50 -30.56 19.62 -14.15
C THR A 50 -29.58 18.90 -13.21
N ASN A 51 -30.06 18.17 -12.20
CA ASN A 51 -29.25 17.29 -11.35
C ASN A 51 -29.41 15.81 -11.70
N THR A 52 -30.28 15.45 -12.65
CA THR A 52 -30.47 14.04 -12.99
C THR A 52 -29.33 13.50 -13.84
N MET A 53 -29.17 12.18 -13.82
CA MET A 53 -28.16 11.48 -14.61
C MET A 53 -28.34 11.77 -16.10
N GLU A 54 -29.59 11.71 -16.58
CA GLU A 54 -29.95 11.92 -17.98
C GLU A 54 -29.57 13.33 -18.47
N PHE A 55 -29.70 14.34 -17.62
CA PHE A 55 -29.26 15.68 -17.95
C PHE A 55 -27.74 15.76 -18.02
N CYS A 56 -27.02 15.21 -17.03
CA CYS A 56 -25.56 15.24 -17.00
C CYS A 56 -24.92 14.57 -18.22
N ILE A 57 -25.48 13.45 -18.70
CA ILE A 57 -24.98 12.73 -19.88
C ILE A 57 -25.63 13.17 -21.20
N SER A 58 -26.48 14.20 -21.19
CA SER A 58 -27.03 14.75 -22.44
C SER A 58 -25.97 15.41 -23.33
N CYS A 59 -24.79 15.72 -22.76
CA CYS A 59 -23.62 16.16 -23.49
C CYS A 59 -22.72 14.95 -23.80
N HIS A 60 -22.37 14.77 -25.08
CA HIS A 60 -21.56 13.63 -25.53
C HIS A 60 -20.19 13.58 -24.83
N GLU A 61 -19.61 14.72 -24.45
CA GLU A 61 -18.34 14.75 -23.71
C GLU A 61 -18.44 14.05 -22.35
N MET A 62 -19.59 14.14 -21.70
CA MET A 62 -19.81 13.48 -20.41
C MET A 62 -20.18 12.01 -20.60
N GLU A 63 -21.01 11.69 -21.58
CA GLU A 63 -21.47 10.34 -21.88
C GLU A 63 -20.33 9.42 -22.36
N GLU A 64 -19.48 9.90 -23.27
CA GLU A 64 -18.42 9.11 -23.90
C GLU A 64 -17.18 8.94 -23.00
N ASN A 65 -16.97 9.86 -22.05
CA ASN A 65 -15.79 9.86 -21.17
C ASN A 65 -16.17 9.43 -19.75
N VAL A 66 -16.51 10.40 -18.89
CA VAL A 66 -16.63 10.20 -17.44
C VAL A 66 -17.75 9.25 -17.04
N TYR A 67 -18.83 9.18 -17.82
CA TYR A 67 -19.94 8.26 -17.56
C TYR A 67 -19.50 6.81 -17.77
N GLN A 68 -18.82 6.50 -18.88
CA GLN A 68 -18.30 5.14 -19.13
C GLN A 68 -17.40 4.69 -17.98
N GLU A 69 -16.51 5.57 -17.51
CA GLU A 69 -15.64 5.29 -16.36
C GLU A 69 -16.43 5.03 -15.08
N TYR A 70 -17.46 5.84 -14.81
CA TYR A 70 -18.32 5.71 -13.64
C TYR A 70 -19.08 4.37 -13.60
N THR A 71 -19.52 3.83 -14.74
CA THR A 71 -20.30 2.58 -14.79
C THR A 71 -19.54 1.36 -14.25
N HIS A 72 -18.21 1.41 -14.22
CA HIS A 72 -17.37 0.33 -13.71
C HIS A 72 -17.03 0.46 -12.22
N THR A 73 -17.68 1.38 -11.50
CA THR A 73 -17.37 1.70 -10.10
C THR A 73 -18.43 1.18 -9.13
N VAL A 74 -18.06 1.11 -7.84
CA VAL A 74 -19.00 0.77 -6.75
C VAL A 74 -20.12 1.80 -6.57
N HIS A 75 -19.94 3.03 -7.06
CA HIS A 75 -20.99 4.04 -7.00
C HIS A 75 -22.10 3.76 -8.03
N PHE A 76 -21.78 3.04 -9.12
CA PHE A 76 -22.75 2.56 -10.10
C PHE A 76 -23.31 1.17 -9.73
N THR A 77 -22.47 0.19 -9.40
CA THR A 77 -22.93 -1.17 -9.06
C THR A 77 -22.42 -1.58 -7.69
N ASN A 78 -23.32 -1.75 -6.72
CA ASN A 78 -22.99 -2.18 -5.37
C ASN A 78 -24.05 -3.10 -4.76
N ARG A 79 -23.68 -3.70 -3.63
CA ARG A 79 -24.50 -4.65 -2.86
C ARG A 79 -25.81 -4.07 -2.29
N SER A 80 -25.90 -2.76 -2.12
CA SER A 80 -27.06 -2.13 -1.46
C SER A 80 -28.17 -1.73 -2.44
N GLY A 81 -27.83 -1.60 -3.73
CA GLY A 81 -28.73 -1.05 -4.75
C GLY A 81 -28.89 0.48 -4.72
N VAL A 82 -28.36 1.16 -3.70
CA VAL A 82 -28.34 2.62 -3.61
C VAL A 82 -27.14 3.17 -4.37
N ARG A 83 -27.37 4.06 -5.33
CA ARG A 83 -26.33 4.62 -6.22
C ARG A 83 -26.15 6.11 -5.96
N ALA A 84 -24.90 6.56 -5.99
CA ALA A 84 -24.58 7.98 -6.04
C ALA A 84 -24.50 8.42 -7.49
N SER A 85 -25.35 9.35 -7.92
CA SER A 85 -25.36 9.94 -9.25
C SER A 85 -24.27 11.01 -9.40
N CYS A 86 -24.12 11.58 -10.61
CA CYS A 86 -23.17 12.67 -10.86
C CYS A 86 -23.38 13.87 -9.94
N SER A 87 -24.64 14.24 -9.70
CA SER A 87 -24.98 15.39 -8.87
C SER A 87 -24.62 15.18 -7.40
N ASP A 88 -24.76 13.97 -6.87
CA ASP A 88 -24.43 13.66 -5.46
C ASP A 88 -22.96 13.98 -5.11
N CYS A 89 -22.07 13.90 -6.10
CA CYS A 89 -20.65 14.21 -5.96
C CYS A 89 -20.24 15.60 -6.49
N HIS A 90 -20.86 16.08 -7.58
CA HIS A 90 -20.42 17.30 -8.28
C HIS A 90 -21.30 18.53 -8.02
N VAL A 91 -22.46 18.37 -7.40
CA VAL A 91 -23.43 19.42 -7.09
C VAL A 91 -23.71 19.41 -5.59
N PRO A 92 -23.34 20.46 -4.84
CA PRO A 92 -23.61 20.51 -3.40
C PRO A 92 -25.09 20.40 -3.11
N ASP A 93 -25.46 19.60 -2.10
CA ASP A 93 -26.86 19.53 -1.68
C ASP A 93 -27.38 20.82 -1.00
N PRO A 94 -26.62 21.49 -0.11
CA PRO A 94 -27.09 22.72 0.52
C PRO A 94 -27.36 23.83 -0.51
N TRP A 95 -28.56 24.43 -0.43
CA TRP A 95 -29.13 25.30 -1.47
C TRP A 95 -28.18 26.42 -1.92
N ILE A 96 -27.54 27.13 -0.99
CA ILE A 96 -26.63 28.24 -1.33
C ILE A 96 -25.46 27.72 -2.17
N HIS A 97 -24.81 26.64 -1.73
CA HIS A 97 -23.69 26.05 -2.46
C HIS A 97 -24.12 25.44 -3.80
N LYS A 98 -25.31 24.85 -3.87
CA LYS A 98 -25.93 24.34 -5.10
C LYS A 98 -26.06 25.45 -6.14
N VAL A 99 -26.62 26.59 -5.76
CA VAL A 99 -26.79 27.76 -6.64
C VAL A 99 -25.44 28.30 -7.10
N VAL A 100 -24.45 28.47 -6.21
CA VAL A 100 -23.10 28.91 -6.60
C VAL A 100 -22.49 27.97 -7.65
N ARG A 101 -22.56 26.65 -7.43
CA ARG A 101 -22.03 25.66 -8.37
C ARG A 101 -22.74 25.70 -9.72
N LYS A 102 -24.06 25.89 -9.74
CA LYS A 102 -24.86 26.03 -10.96
C LYS A 102 -24.51 27.30 -11.74
N VAL A 103 -24.24 28.41 -11.06
CA VAL A 103 -23.72 29.63 -11.70
C VAL A 103 -22.33 29.37 -12.29
N GLN A 104 -21.45 28.68 -11.57
CA GLN A 104 -20.12 28.30 -12.10
C GLN A 104 -20.22 27.35 -13.30
N ALA A 105 -21.23 26.46 -13.32
CA ALA A 105 -21.48 25.53 -14.42
C ALA A 105 -21.81 26.23 -15.74
N SER A 106 -22.23 27.51 -15.73
CA SER A 106 -22.42 28.28 -16.97
C SER A 106 -21.15 28.34 -17.85
N ARG A 107 -19.96 28.22 -17.24
CA ARG A 107 -18.68 28.12 -17.96
C ARG A 107 -18.57 26.85 -18.78
N GLU A 108 -19.18 25.75 -18.34
CA GLU A 108 -19.18 24.49 -19.08
C GLU A 108 -19.98 24.64 -20.39
N LEU A 109 -21.08 25.39 -20.39
CA LEU A 109 -21.83 25.72 -21.60
C LEU A 109 -21.03 26.60 -22.57
N TYR A 110 -20.26 27.55 -22.05
CA TYR A 110 -19.35 28.36 -22.87
C TYR A 110 -18.27 27.50 -23.53
N HIS A 111 -17.67 26.58 -22.78
CA HIS A 111 -16.63 25.67 -23.28
C HIS A 111 -17.18 24.58 -24.21
N LYS A 112 -18.43 24.16 -24.03
CA LYS A 112 -19.19 23.33 -24.97
C LYS A 112 -19.34 24.05 -26.31
N ALA A 113 -19.78 25.31 -26.30
CA ALA A 113 -19.93 26.10 -27.53
C ALA A 113 -18.59 26.32 -28.27
N LEU A 114 -17.48 26.37 -27.54
CA LEU A 114 -16.13 26.48 -28.11
C LEU A 114 -15.52 25.13 -28.55
N GLY A 115 -16.13 23.99 -28.19
CA GLY A 115 -15.58 22.67 -28.51
C GLY A 115 -14.22 22.41 -27.85
N THR A 116 -13.99 22.90 -26.61
CA THR A 116 -12.67 22.77 -25.97
C THR A 116 -12.34 21.36 -25.49
N ILE A 117 -13.35 20.50 -25.34
CA ILE A 117 -13.24 19.10 -24.89
C ILE A 117 -14.20 18.18 -25.66
N ASP A 118 -14.62 18.58 -26.86
CA ASP A 118 -15.66 17.91 -27.67
C ASP A 118 -15.21 16.59 -28.33
N THR A 119 -13.96 16.16 -28.12
CA THR A 119 -13.49 14.82 -28.48
C THR A 119 -12.78 14.16 -27.31
N PRO A 120 -12.72 12.81 -27.25
CA PRO A 120 -11.98 12.11 -26.21
C PRO A 120 -10.51 12.55 -26.09
N GLU A 121 -9.85 12.86 -27.20
CA GLU A 121 -8.45 13.32 -27.22
C GLU A 121 -8.32 14.67 -26.50
N LYS A 122 -9.16 15.65 -26.87
CA LYS A 122 -9.17 16.97 -26.23
C LYS A 122 -9.56 16.89 -24.74
N PHE A 123 -10.52 16.02 -24.41
CA PHE A 123 -10.87 15.76 -23.01
C PHE A 123 -9.67 15.21 -22.24
N ASN A 124 -8.97 14.23 -22.80
CA ASN A 124 -7.80 13.61 -22.19
C ASN A 124 -6.61 14.58 -22.03
N GLU A 125 -6.39 15.47 -22.99
CA GLU A 125 -5.40 16.55 -22.88
C GLU A 125 -5.71 17.51 -21.71
N LYS A 126 -6.99 17.78 -21.44
CA LYS A 126 -7.43 18.65 -20.35
C LYS A 126 -7.73 17.90 -19.04
N ARG A 127 -7.66 16.57 -19.02
CA ARG A 127 -8.13 15.74 -17.90
C ARG A 127 -7.50 16.12 -16.57
N LEU A 128 -6.18 16.29 -16.51
CA LEU A 128 -5.50 16.69 -15.27
C LEU A 128 -5.97 18.07 -14.79
N HIS A 129 -6.13 19.03 -15.71
CA HIS A 129 -6.61 20.37 -15.38
C HIS A 129 -8.03 20.32 -14.80
N LEU A 130 -8.93 19.56 -15.43
CA LEU A 130 -10.31 19.39 -14.97
C LEU A 130 -10.36 18.68 -13.61
N ALA A 131 -9.57 17.61 -13.44
CA ALA A 131 -9.45 16.88 -12.18
C ALA A 131 -8.97 17.79 -11.04
N LYS A 132 -7.93 18.61 -11.26
CA LYS A 132 -7.44 19.58 -10.25
C LYS A 132 -8.51 20.57 -9.83
N ASN A 133 -9.42 20.97 -10.72
CA ASN A 133 -10.51 21.88 -10.36
C ASN A 133 -11.52 21.20 -9.43
N VAL A 134 -11.90 19.95 -9.73
CA VAL A 134 -12.80 19.16 -8.88
C VAL A 134 -12.14 18.84 -7.54
N TRP A 135 -10.89 18.39 -7.54
CA TRP A 135 -10.15 18.07 -6.32
C TRP A 135 -9.99 19.29 -5.41
N ARG A 136 -9.65 20.45 -5.96
CA ARG A 136 -9.58 21.70 -5.20
C ARG A 136 -10.94 22.09 -4.62
N ALA A 137 -12.02 21.96 -5.38
CA ALA A 137 -13.36 22.25 -4.89
C ALA A 137 -13.73 21.32 -3.72
N MET A 138 -13.51 20.01 -3.86
CA MET A 138 -13.76 19.02 -2.80
C MET A 138 -12.86 19.23 -1.58
N LYS A 139 -11.58 19.58 -1.76
CA LYS A 139 -10.65 19.91 -0.68
C LYS A 139 -11.13 21.12 0.13
N ASN A 140 -11.49 22.19 -0.56
CA ASN A 140 -11.92 23.46 0.04
C ASN A 140 -13.27 23.34 0.78
N THR A 141 -14.08 22.33 0.47
CA THR A 141 -15.38 22.11 1.10
C THR A 141 -15.34 21.00 2.16
N ASP A 142 -14.14 20.58 2.57
CA ASP A 142 -13.94 19.39 3.40
C ASP A 142 -14.78 18.21 2.87
N SER A 143 -14.59 17.88 1.59
CA SER A 143 -15.27 16.79 0.86
C SER A 143 -16.74 16.60 1.25
N ARG A 144 -17.47 17.71 1.43
CA ARG A 144 -18.84 17.75 1.95
C ARG A 144 -19.75 16.72 1.26
N GLU A 145 -19.65 16.66 -0.06
CA GLU A 145 -20.42 15.77 -0.92
C GLU A 145 -20.13 14.29 -0.63
N CYS A 146 -18.85 13.93 -0.40
CA CYS A 146 -18.48 12.58 0.01
C CYS A 146 -19.08 12.24 1.38
N ARG A 147 -19.05 13.20 2.31
CA ARG A 147 -19.48 13.00 3.71
C ARG A 147 -20.99 12.91 3.90
N ASN A 148 -21.79 13.27 2.90
CA ASN A 148 -23.23 13.01 2.90
C ASN A 148 -23.53 11.49 3.00
N CYS A 149 -22.64 10.65 2.45
CA CYS A 149 -22.77 9.19 2.46
C CYS A 149 -21.65 8.50 3.27
N HIS A 150 -20.44 9.10 3.30
CA HIS A 150 -19.24 8.56 3.95
C HIS A 150 -18.83 9.44 5.14
N ASN A 151 -19.63 9.42 6.20
CA ASN A 151 -19.34 10.17 7.41
C ASN A 151 -18.55 9.32 8.41
N PHE A 152 -17.42 9.84 8.91
CA PHE A 152 -16.61 9.21 9.95
C PHE A 152 -17.41 8.82 11.19
N ASP A 153 -18.41 9.61 11.59
CA ASP A 153 -19.26 9.35 12.77
C ASP A 153 -20.15 8.11 12.61
N SER A 154 -20.39 7.68 11.37
CA SER A 154 -21.28 6.55 11.05
C SER A 154 -20.57 5.38 10.36
N MET A 155 -19.30 5.56 9.99
CA MET A 155 -18.45 4.47 9.52
C MET A 155 -18.20 3.46 10.64
N LYS A 156 -18.21 2.18 10.28
CA LYS A 156 -17.84 1.07 11.16
C LYS A 156 -16.37 0.71 10.95
N PRO A 157 -15.47 1.02 11.89
CA PRO A 157 -14.04 0.76 11.69
C PRO A 157 -13.73 -0.74 11.59
N GLU A 158 -14.47 -1.58 12.31
CA GLU A 158 -14.38 -3.05 12.30
C GLU A 158 -14.48 -3.66 10.91
N ASP A 159 -15.32 -3.09 10.05
CA ASP A 159 -15.57 -3.57 8.69
C ASP A 159 -14.51 -3.07 7.68
N GLN A 160 -13.56 -2.24 8.11
CA GLN A 160 -12.50 -1.70 7.27
C GLN A 160 -11.20 -2.52 7.40
N LYS A 161 -10.46 -2.62 6.29
CA LYS A 161 -9.08 -3.14 6.30
C LYS A 161 -8.21 -2.36 7.29
N LYS A 162 -7.23 -3.03 7.91
CA LYS A 162 -6.28 -2.45 8.90
C LYS A 162 -5.75 -1.08 8.45
N ARG A 163 -5.15 -1.03 7.26
CA ARG A 163 -4.59 0.20 6.68
C ARG A 163 -5.63 1.32 6.58
N ALA A 164 -6.80 1.03 6.01
CA ALA A 164 -7.86 2.03 5.82
C ALA A 164 -8.36 2.56 7.17
N ARG A 165 -8.51 1.68 8.16
CA ARG A 165 -8.93 2.04 9.53
C ARG A 165 -7.94 3.01 10.18
N LYS A 166 -6.64 2.68 10.13
CA LYS A 166 -5.57 3.54 10.66
C LYS A 166 -5.59 4.91 9.98
N GLN A 167 -5.58 4.93 8.65
CA GLN A 167 -5.56 6.17 7.87
C GLN A 167 -6.82 7.04 8.07
N HIS A 168 -8.00 6.44 8.23
CA HIS A 168 -9.21 7.20 8.55
C HIS A 168 -9.17 7.79 9.96
N ALA A 169 -8.61 7.07 10.96
CA ALA A 169 -8.42 7.60 12.30
C ALA A 169 -7.46 8.80 12.29
N THR A 170 -6.29 8.64 11.65
CA THR A 170 -5.29 9.70 11.47
C THR A 170 -5.88 10.91 10.73
N ALA A 171 -6.65 10.69 9.67
CA ALA A 171 -7.26 11.77 8.89
C ALA A 171 -8.18 12.69 9.72
N MET A 172 -8.83 12.16 10.77
CA MET A 172 -9.66 12.96 11.68
C MET A 172 -8.83 13.84 12.60
N VAL A 173 -7.70 13.32 13.10
CA VAL A 173 -6.78 14.03 14.00
C VAL A 173 -6.00 15.10 13.24
N ASP A 174 -5.55 14.79 12.03
CA ASP A 174 -4.68 15.67 11.24
C ASP A 174 -5.48 16.75 10.49
N GLY A 175 -6.79 16.55 10.27
CA GLY A 175 -7.63 17.46 9.50
C GLY A 175 -7.57 17.20 7.99
N ASN A 176 -7.37 15.94 7.59
CA ASN A 176 -7.42 15.54 6.18
C ASN A 176 -8.86 15.50 5.64
N THR A 177 -8.96 15.65 4.32
CA THR A 177 -10.20 15.48 3.57
C THR A 177 -10.20 14.16 2.80
N CYS A 178 -11.38 13.68 2.37
CA CYS A 178 -11.48 12.42 1.63
C CYS A 178 -10.62 12.42 0.36
N ILE A 179 -10.52 13.56 -0.32
CA ILE A 179 -9.77 13.71 -1.57
C ILE A 179 -8.24 13.77 -1.37
N ASP A 180 -7.76 13.79 -0.12
CA ASP A 180 -6.32 13.71 0.17
C ASP A 180 -5.77 12.31 -0.07
N CYS A 181 -6.64 11.30 -0.07
CA CYS A 181 -6.30 9.91 -0.35
C CYS A 181 -7.09 9.36 -1.55
N HIS A 182 -8.36 9.70 -1.67
CA HIS A 182 -9.27 9.11 -2.65
C HIS A 182 -9.39 9.91 -3.94
N GLN A 183 -8.27 10.21 -4.61
CA GLN A 183 -8.28 10.90 -5.91
C GLN A 183 -8.63 9.91 -7.04
N GLY A 184 -9.58 10.28 -7.91
CA GLY A 184 -9.98 9.46 -9.06
C GLY A 184 -10.82 8.23 -8.69
N ILE A 185 -11.77 8.38 -7.75
CA ILE A 185 -12.62 7.27 -7.27
C ILE A 185 -13.55 6.74 -8.36
N ALA A 186 -14.21 7.66 -9.06
CA ALA A 186 -15.24 7.34 -10.06
C ALA A 186 -14.73 7.48 -11.50
N HIS A 187 -13.54 8.05 -11.68
CA HIS A 187 -13.00 8.44 -12.97
C HIS A 187 -11.52 8.08 -13.04
N LYS A 188 -10.98 7.90 -14.24
CA LYS A 188 -9.58 7.51 -14.46
C LYS A 188 -8.63 8.38 -13.65
N LYS A 189 -7.81 7.71 -12.83
CA LYS A 189 -6.82 8.36 -11.97
C LYS A 189 -5.77 9.08 -12.82
N VAL A 190 -5.46 10.33 -12.47
CA VAL A 190 -4.45 11.16 -13.13
C VAL A 190 -3.50 11.86 -12.15
N HIS A 191 -3.55 11.48 -10.87
CA HIS A 191 -2.70 12.05 -9.82
C HIS A 191 -1.20 11.79 -10.04
N ASP A 192 -0.88 10.72 -10.77
CA ASP A 192 0.45 10.27 -11.17
C ASP A 192 1.12 11.25 -12.14
N LYS A 193 0.34 12.16 -12.72
CA LYS A 193 0.80 13.24 -13.60
C LYS A 193 1.12 14.53 -12.85
N LEU A 194 0.82 14.62 -11.56
CA LEU A 194 1.22 15.74 -10.73
C LEU A 194 2.71 15.62 -10.38
N SER A 195 3.38 16.76 -10.25
CA SER A 195 4.69 16.77 -9.60
C SER A 195 4.56 16.39 -8.12
N GLU A 196 5.64 15.90 -7.51
CA GLU A 196 5.68 15.58 -6.07
C GLU A 196 5.31 16.80 -5.22
N GLU A 197 5.85 17.98 -5.58
CA GLU A 197 5.53 19.27 -4.95
C GLU A 197 4.02 19.56 -4.97
N GLU A 198 3.35 19.30 -6.11
CA GLU A 198 1.90 19.48 -6.24
C GLU A 198 1.09 18.45 -5.44
N LEU A 199 1.54 17.18 -5.40
CA LEU A 199 0.90 16.13 -4.62
C LEU A 199 1.00 16.41 -3.12
N GLU A 200 2.17 16.83 -2.66
CA GLU A 200 2.41 17.22 -1.27
C GLU A 200 1.53 18.40 -0.90
N GLU A 201 1.53 19.47 -1.69
CA GLU A 201 0.68 20.64 -1.43
C GLU A 201 -0.82 20.27 -1.40
N MET A 202 -1.28 19.43 -2.33
CA MET A 202 -2.68 19.00 -2.37
C MET A 202 -3.08 18.09 -1.21
N SER A 203 -2.14 17.31 -0.67
CA SER A 203 -2.40 16.34 0.39
C SER A 203 -2.19 16.91 1.80
N LYS A 204 -1.70 18.15 1.93
CA LYS A 204 -1.55 18.85 3.21
C LYS A 204 -2.88 18.89 3.97
N PRO A 205 -2.91 18.46 5.25
CA PRO A 205 -4.09 18.58 6.08
C PRO A 205 -4.52 20.04 6.27
N ILE A 206 -5.79 20.26 6.57
CA ILE A 206 -6.37 21.58 6.86
C ILE A 206 -6.74 21.59 8.34
N PRO A 207 -6.05 22.37 9.20
CA PRO A 207 -6.27 22.35 10.66
C PRO A 207 -7.72 22.62 11.07
N GLU A 208 -8.45 23.42 10.29
CA GLU A 208 -9.87 23.73 10.54
C GLU A 208 -10.78 22.49 10.38
N ASN A 209 -10.30 21.43 9.73
CA ASN A 209 -11.03 20.19 9.51
C ASN A 209 -10.75 19.10 10.56
N ILE A 210 -9.89 19.38 11.55
CA ILE A 210 -9.65 18.51 12.69
C ILE A 210 -10.95 18.28 13.43
N ARG A 211 -11.23 17.02 13.80
CA ARG A 211 -12.49 16.65 14.45
C ARG A 211 -12.28 15.69 15.62
N PRO A 212 -13.21 15.70 16.60
CA PRO A 212 -13.22 14.71 17.66
C PRO A 212 -13.32 13.29 17.10
N ILE A 213 -12.62 12.37 17.76
CA ILE A 213 -12.70 10.94 17.46
C ILE A 213 -14.04 10.41 18.01
N ALA A 214 -14.87 9.84 17.14
CA ALA A 214 -16.10 9.21 17.58
C ALA A 214 -15.79 7.92 18.37
N PRO A 215 -16.58 7.54 19.39
CA PRO A 215 -16.23 6.46 20.33
C PRO A 215 -15.87 5.11 19.69
N GLN A 216 -16.50 4.76 18.56
CA GLN A 216 -16.21 3.53 17.83
C GLN A 216 -14.79 3.46 17.24
N TRP A 217 -14.14 4.62 17.07
CA TRP A 217 -12.77 4.75 16.60
C TRP A 217 -11.75 4.75 17.74
N GLN A 218 -12.15 5.15 18.94
CA GLN A 218 -11.25 5.38 20.08
C GLN A 218 -10.46 4.11 20.45
N GLN A 219 -11.11 2.95 20.45
CA GLN A 219 -10.47 1.64 20.71
C GLN A 219 -9.33 1.29 19.73
N TYR A 220 -9.31 1.88 18.54
CA TYR A 220 -8.25 1.66 17.54
C TYR A 220 -7.10 2.65 17.66
N ILE A 221 -7.33 3.77 18.34
CA ILE A 221 -6.32 4.78 18.63
C ILE A 221 -5.61 4.44 19.94
N ASP A 222 -6.37 4.06 20.98
CA ASP A 222 -5.85 3.80 22.34
C ASP A 222 -4.97 2.54 22.42
N ASN A 223 -5.24 1.54 21.58
CA ASN A 223 -4.34 0.39 21.42
C ASN A 223 -3.08 0.73 20.60
N GLY A 224 -2.72 2.02 20.48
CA GLY A 224 -1.48 2.50 19.87
C GLY A 224 -1.39 2.32 18.36
N MET A 225 -2.52 2.25 17.65
CA MET A 225 -2.52 1.72 16.27
C MET A 225 -1.90 0.31 16.16
N LYS A 226 -1.71 -0.41 17.29
CA LYS A 226 -1.34 -1.83 17.32
C LYS A 226 -2.56 -2.62 16.86
N LEU A 227 -2.49 -3.18 15.67
CA LEU A 227 -3.39 -4.26 15.29
C LEU A 227 -2.70 -5.56 15.67
N ASN A 228 -2.93 -6.02 16.91
CA ASN A 228 -2.90 -7.44 17.28
C ASN A 228 -3.38 -7.64 18.72
N SER A 229 -4.52 -8.33 18.87
CA SER A 229 -4.80 -9.31 19.95
C SER A 229 -6.18 -9.95 19.83
N GLU A 230 -7.12 -9.41 19.04
CA GLU A 230 -8.47 -10.02 18.94
C GLU A 230 -8.58 -11.20 17.95
N ILE A 231 -7.55 -11.47 17.13
CA ILE A 231 -7.57 -12.63 16.22
C ILE A 231 -7.41 -13.95 16.99
N LYS A 232 -6.70 -13.99 18.13
CA LYS A 232 -6.60 -15.20 18.97
C LYS A 232 -8.00 -15.64 19.47
N ALA A 233 -8.84 -14.70 19.92
CA ALA A 233 -10.19 -15.01 20.41
C ALA A 233 -11.19 -15.51 19.35
N LYS A 234 -11.00 -15.16 18.06
CA LYS A 234 -11.86 -15.66 16.95
C LYS A 234 -11.30 -16.92 16.27
N LYS A 235 -9.97 -17.12 16.23
CA LYS A 235 -9.36 -18.39 15.76
C LYS A 235 -9.76 -19.55 16.66
N ASP A 236 -9.79 -19.36 17.99
CA ASP A 236 -10.15 -20.43 18.94
C ASP A 236 -11.60 -20.94 18.79
N LYS A 237 -12.51 -20.12 18.24
CA LYS A 237 -13.88 -20.54 17.93
C LYS A 237 -14.02 -21.21 16.57
N LYS A 238 -13.17 -20.87 15.58
CA LYS A 238 -13.20 -21.48 14.24
C LYS A 238 -12.45 -22.82 14.20
N THR A 239 -11.34 -22.95 14.93
CA THR A 239 -10.58 -24.21 15.01
C THR A 239 -11.36 -25.31 15.75
N LYS A 240 -12.18 -24.94 16.75
CA LYS A 240 -13.09 -25.89 17.42
C LYS A 240 -14.27 -26.35 16.55
N ALA A 241 -14.66 -25.59 15.53
CA ALA A 241 -15.72 -25.98 14.59
C ALA A 241 -15.20 -26.90 13.46
N ALA A 242 -13.95 -26.72 13.03
CA ALA A 242 -13.32 -27.55 11.99
C ALA A 242 -12.86 -28.93 12.50
N ALA A 243 -12.58 -29.07 13.80
CA ALA A 243 -12.17 -30.34 14.41
C ALA A 243 -13.33 -31.37 14.56
N THR A 244 -14.58 -30.98 14.34
CA THR A 244 -15.75 -31.86 14.50
C THR A 244 -16.29 -32.48 13.21
N THR A 245 -15.72 -32.19 12.04
CA THR A 245 -16.22 -32.72 10.74
C THR A 245 -15.28 -33.69 10.03
N ALA A 246 -14.14 -34.07 10.62
CA ALA A 246 -13.30 -35.13 10.09
C ALA A 246 -13.71 -36.50 10.65
N LYS A 247 -14.84 -37.04 10.18
CA LYS A 247 -15.13 -38.48 10.34
C LYS A 247 -15.73 -39.07 9.07
N ALA A 248 -14.85 -39.80 8.37
CA ALA A 248 -15.08 -40.95 7.47
C ALA A 248 -15.93 -40.78 6.20
N ALA A 249 -15.26 -40.84 5.05
CA ALA A 249 -15.68 -41.64 3.89
C ALA A 249 -14.45 -42.01 3.02
N PRO A 250 -14.34 -43.22 2.47
CA PRO A 250 -13.12 -43.76 1.88
C PRO A 250 -12.94 -43.38 0.39
N ALA A 251 -11.68 -43.20 -0.01
CA ALA A 251 -11.29 -43.04 -1.42
C ALA A 251 -11.29 -44.41 -2.15
N PRO A 252 -11.66 -44.47 -3.45
CA PRO A 252 -11.51 -45.68 -4.25
C PRO A 252 -10.06 -45.83 -4.74
N ALA A 253 -9.56 -47.06 -4.66
CA ALA A 253 -8.24 -47.47 -5.14
C ALA A 253 -8.20 -47.57 -6.67
N VAL A 254 -7.11 -47.12 -7.29
CA VAL A 254 -6.62 -47.64 -8.58
C VAL A 254 -5.09 -47.60 -8.62
N ASP A 255 -4.53 -48.81 -8.55
CA ASP A 255 -3.30 -49.40 -9.11
C ASP A 255 -2.02 -48.60 -9.43
N LYS A 256 -0.92 -49.15 -8.88
CA LYS A 256 0.48 -48.97 -9.29
C LYS A 256 0.72 -49.44 -10.74
N PRO A 257 1.82 -48.98 -11.35
CA PRO A 257 2.83 -49.97 -11.73
C PRO A 257 4.30 -49.58 -11.42
N ALA A 258 5.00 -50.62 -10.97
CA ALA A 258 6.40 -51.05 -11.19
C ALA A 258 7.58 -50.04 -11.25
N ALA A 259 8.63 -50.45 -10.53
CA ALA A 259 9.93 -49.80 -10.34
C ALA A 259 10.96 -50.08 -11.44
N ASP A 260 12.01 -49.23 -11.44
CA ASP A 260 13.42 -49.37 -11.86
C ASP A 260 13.84 -48.17 -12.76
N LYS A 261 14.91 -47.38 -12.54
CA LYS A 261 16.18 -47.51 -11.79
C LYS A 261 16.85 -46.09 -11.66
N PRO A 262 17.99 -45.92 -10.97
CA PRO A 262 18.28 -44.76 -10.13
C PRO A 262 18.91 -43.59 -10.88
N VAL A 263 18.52 -42.37 -10.50
CA VAL A 263 19.32 -41.16 -10.76
C VAL A 263 19.81 -40.63 -9.42
N SER A 264 21.12 -40.51 -9.35
CA SER A 264 21.97 -40.15 -8.22
C SER A 264 21.41 -39.00 -7.38
N THR A 265 21.01 -39.33 -6.16
CA THR A 265 20.76 -38.38 -5.08
C THR A 265 22.07 -37.71 -4.68
N ALA A 266 22.16 -36.38 -4.85
CA ALA A 266 23.13 -35.60 -4.11
C ALA A 266 22.74 -35.64 -2.64
N SER A 267 23.66 -36.16 -1.82
CA SER A 267 23.53 -36.30 -0.38
C SER A 267 23.55 -34.92 0.29
N ALA A 268 22.38 -34.40 0.65
CA ALA A 268 22.27 -33.45 1.75
C ALA A 268 22.57 -34.21 3.05
N GLY A 269 23.70 -33.90 3.69
CA GLY A 269 24.07 -34.50 4.96
C GLY A 269 23.00 -34.23 6.02
N THR A 270 22.69 -35.25 6.82
CA THR A 270 21.86 -35.11 8.02
C THR A 270 22.64 -34.32 9.06
N ALA A 271 22.57 -33.00 8.99
CA ALA A 271 22.96 -32.15 10.10
C ALA A 271 21.89 -32.31 11.19
N GLU A 272 22.24 -33.01 12.27
CA GLU A 272 21.47 -32.90 13.52
C GLU A 272 21.50 -31.42 13.94
N GLY A 273 20.33 -30.83 14.21
CA GLY A 273 20.20 -29.40 14.54
C GLY A 273 21.01 -29.00 15.77
N PHE A 274 20.95 -27.73 16.18
CA PHE A 274 21.79 -27.18 17.27
C PHE A 274 21.42 -27.68 18.69
N GLY A 275 20.75 -28.84 18.81
CA GLY A 275 20.31 -29.41 20.08
C GLY A 275 19.20 -28.59 20.75
N MET A 276 18.40 -27.88 19.96
CA MET A 276 17.25 -27.09 20.42
C MET A 276 15.96 -27.91 20.40
N ASP A 277 15.20 -27.87 21.50
CA ASP A 277 13.83 -28.41 21.53
C ASP A 277 12.85 -27.35 21.03
N TRP A 278 12.57 -27.39 19.73
CA TRP A 278 11.62 -26.49 19.10
C TRP A 278 10.15 -26.81 19.40
N SER A 279 9.84 -27.92 20.10
CA SER A 279 8.46 -28.36 20.31
C SER A 279 7.70 -27.49 21.32
N SER A 280 8.41 -26.79 22.20
CA SER A 280 7.85 -25.90 23.23
C SER A 280 7.63 -24.46 22.74
N ILE A 281 8.19 -24.09 21.58
CA ILE A 281 8.15 -22.73 21.05
C ILE A 281 7.05 -22.62 19.99
N GLU A 282 6.10 -21.70 20.20
CA GLU A 282 5.06 -21.37 19.23
C GLU A 282 5.72 -20.72 17.99
N ALA A 283 5.40 -21.22 16.80
CA ALA A 283 5.92 -20.63 15.57
C ALA A 283 5.17 -19.33 15.24
N ALA A 284 5.93 -18.29 14.89
CA ALA A 284 5.44 -17.08 14.26
C ALA A 284 5.30 -17.31 12.74
N PRO A 285 4.07 -17.34 12.19
CA PRO A 285 3.87 -17.44 10.74
C PRO A 285 4.15 -16.09 10.09
N ILE A 286 5.15 -16.04 9.21
CA ILE A 286 5.56 -14.83 8.51
C ILE A 286 5.48 -15.07 7.00
N THR A 287 4.72 -14.21 6.31
CA THR A 287 4.59 -14.26 4.85
C THR A 287 5.68 -13.42 4.21
N LEU A 288 6.53 -14.04 3.40
CA LEU A 288 7.41 -13.35 2.46
C LEU A 288 6.67 -13.22 1.12
N PHE A 289 6.85 -12.10 0.44
CA PHE A 289 6.22 -11.85 -0.86
C PHE A 289 7.24 -11.40 -1.90
N PHE A 290 6.92 -11.62 -3.17
CA PHE A 290 7.75 -11.21 -4.28
C PHE A 290 7.58 -9.68 -4.52
N PRO A 291 8.65 -8.86 -4.39
CA PRO A 291 8.52 -7.40 -4.41
C PRO A 291 8.70 -6.78 -5.80
N GLY A 292 9.07 -7.58 -6.81
CA GLY A 292 9.38 -7.09 -8.15
C GLY A 292 10.55 -6.09 -8.15
N GLN A 293 10.27 -4.85 -8.55
CA GLN A 293 11.21 -3.74 -8.59
C GLN A 293 10.80 -2.57 -7.67
N ALA A 294 10.03 -2.84 -6.61
CA ALA A 294 9.67 -1.84 -5.61
C ALA A 294 10.88 -1.44 -4.74
N SER A 295 11.66 -0.45 -5.18
CA SER A 295 12.81 0.09 -4.41
C SER A 295 12.39 1.13 -3.38
N MET A 296 13.33 1.59 -2.55
CA MET A 296 13.09 2.70 -1.62
C MET A 296 12.71 4.00 -2.36
N GLU A 297 13.30 4.27 -3.52
CA GLU A 297 12.92 5.42 -4.37
C GLU A 297 11.50 5.30 -4.94
N TRP A 298 10.98 4.08 -5.10
CA TRP A 298 9.58 3.88 -5.46
C TRP A 298 8.66 4.13 -4.25
N VAL A 299 9.03 3.63 -3.07
CA VAL A 299 8.27 3.82 -1.82
C VAL A 299 8.17 5.31 -1.44
N LEU A 300 9.28 6.04 -1.61
CA LEU A 300 9.40 7.46 -1.25
C LEU A 300 8.90 8.43 -2.31
N LYS A 301 8.41 7.93 -3.45
CA LYS A 301 7.81 8.78 -4.49
C LYS A 301 6.30 8.65 -4.50
N GLY A 302 5.60 9.71 -4.12
CA GLY A 302 4.17 9.70 -3.82
C GLY A 302 3.31 9.43 -5.05
N SER A 303 3.77 9.83 -6.24
CA SER A 303 3.12 9.50 -7.51
C SER A 303 3.14 8.01 -7.82
N ASP A 304 4.14 7.29 -7.33
CA ASP A 304 4.39 5.88 -7.64
C ASP A 304 3.84 4.96 -6.54
N HIS A 305 3.96 5.37 -5.28
CA HIS A 305 3.48 4.66 -4.10
C HIS A 305 2.69 5.58 -3.16
N GLY A 306 1.42 5.22 -2.91
CA GLY A 306 0.53 6.02 -2.05
C GLY A 306 0.90 6.03 -0.56
N GLY A 307 1.88 5.24 -0.13
CA GLY A 307 2.31 5.14 1.26
C GLY A 307 3.33 6.19 1.70
N LYS A 308 3.94 6.98 0.79
CA LYS A 308 4.98 7.99 1.11
C LYS A 308 4.61 8.86 2.32
N ARG A 309 3.39 9.40 2.31
CA ARG A 309 2.93 10.29 3.39
C ARG A 309 2.89 9.57 4.73
N ALA A 310 2.24 8.41 4.80
CA ALA A 310 2.14 7.63 6.03
C ALA A 310 3.53 7.25 6.57
N PHE A 311 4.41 6.79 5.69
CA PHE A 311 5.79 6.42 6.02
C PHE A 311 6.59 7.58 6.61
N ASN A 312 6.49 8.77 5.99
CA ASN A 312 7.15 9.98 6.49
C ASN A 312 6.62 10.44 7.86
N HIS A 313 5.40 10.04 8.23
CA HIS A 313 4.80 10.34 9.55
C HIS A 313 5.08 9.25 10.60
N GLY A 314 5.90 8.25 10.30
CA GLY A 314 6.30 7.22 11.28
C GLY A 314 5.74 5.83 11.03
N ASP A 315 4.80 5.67 10.09
CA ASP A 315 4.22 4.34 9.85
C ASP A 315 5.26 3.39 9.26
N ARG A 316 5.36 2.19 9.84
CA ARG A 316 6.19 1.11 9.30
C ARG A 316 5.53 0.49 8.06
N CYS A 317 6.33 -0.12 7.20
CA CYS A 317 5.81 -0.97 6.12
C CYS A 317 4.89 -2.06 6.68
N TYR A 318 5.26 -2.63 7.83
CA TYR A 318 4.48 -3.58 8.61
C TYR A 318 3.06 -3.07 8.92
N ASP A 319 2.92 -1.85 9.41
CA ASP A 319 1.63 -1.33 9.87
C ASP A 319 0.63 -1.14 8.72
N CYS A 320 1.16 -0.91 7.51
CA CYS A 320 0.38 -0.68 6.30
C CYS A 320 0.09 -1.95 5.50
N HIS A 321 1.02 -2.91 5.46
CA HIS A 321 0.99 -4.05 4.54
C HIS A 321 0.87 -5.42 5.21
N LEU A 322 0.86 -5.50 6.55
CA LEU A 322 0.53 -6.76 7.23
C LEU A 322 -0.83 -7.27 6.76
N ASP A 323 -0.89 -8.56 6.45
CA ASP A 323 -2.03 -9.30 5.89
C ASP A 323 -2.37 -8.95 4.42
N GLU A 324 -1.56 -8.13 3.74
CA GLU A 324 -1.68 -7.85 2.29
C GLU A 324 -0.57 -8.54 1.47
N GLU A 325 0.39 -9.22 2.09
CA GLU A 325 1.61 -9.73 1.44
C GLU A 325 1.31 -10.73 0.33
N VAL A 326 0.36 -11.65 0.55
CA VAL A 326 -0.07 -12.62 -0.48
C VAL A 326 -0.70 -11.90 -1.67
N ASP A 327 -1.65 -11.00 -1.42
CA ASP A 327 -2.33 -10.22 -2.46
C ASP A 327 -1.33 -9.39 -3.28
N ILE A 328 -0.31 -8.81 -2.61
CA ILE A 328 0.76 -8.04 -3.24
C ILE A 328 1.62 -8.94 -4.12
N GLY A 329 2.09 -10.06 -3.58
CA GLY A 329 2.91 -11.02 -4.31
C GLY A 329 2.20 -11.55 -5.56
N ASP A 330 0.95 -11.97 -5.41
CA ASP A 330 0.12 -12.51 -6.49
C ASP A 330 -0.12 -11.47 -7.59
N LEU A 331 -0.33 -10.19 -7.22
CA LEU A 331 -0.48 -9.11 -8.19
C LEU A 331 0.84 -8.79 -8.92
N ILE A 332 1.98 -8.83 -8.24
CA ILE A 332 3.26 -8.47 -8.85
C ILE A 332 3.71 -9.55 -9.84
N VAL A 333 3.49 -10.84 -9.54
CA VAL A 333 3.89 -11.93 -10.45
C VAL A 333 3.09 -11.96 -11.76
N THR A 334 1.93 -11.31 -11.87
CA THR A 334 1.22 -11.15 -13.15
C THR A 334 1.87 -10.14 -14.09
N GLY A 335 2.75 -9.27 -13.57
CA GLY A 335 3.33 -8.14 -14.30
C GLY A 335 2.47 -6.87 -14.28
N ASP A 336 1.36 -6.86 -13.54
CA ASP A 336 0.44 -5.70 -13.50
C ASP A 336 1.06 -4.47 -12.80
N LYS A 337 2.00 -4.69 -11.87
CA LYS A 337 2.67 -3.62 -11.12
C LYS A 337 4.11 -3.95 -10.80
N VAL A 338 4.99 -2.96 -10.99
CA VAL A 338 6.40 -2.96 -10.56
C VAL A 338 7.22 -4.18 -10.97
N GLU A 339 6.75 -4.97 -11.92
CA GLU A 339 7.48 -6.10 -12.51
C GLU A 339 7.32 -6.09 -14.03
N PRO A 340 8.27 -5.50 -14.77
CA PRO A 340 8.22 -5.44 -16.22
C PRO A 340 8.59 -6.78 -16.88
N THR A 341 9.15 -7.73 -16.12
CA THR A 341 9.65 -9.01 -16.62
C THR A 341 9.12 -10.18 -15.77
N PRO A 342 7.80 -10.41 -15.75
CA PRO A 342 7.22 -11.46 -14.93
C PRO A 342 7.75 -12.84 -15.34
N ILE A 343 7.99 -13.70 -14.34
CA ILE A 343 8.42 -15.09 -14.54
C ILE A 343 7.16 -15.97 -14.51
N PRO A 344 6.72 -16.56 -15.65
CA PRO A 344 5.49 -17.34 -15.70
C PRO A 344 5.53 -18.51 -14.73
N GLY A 345 4.56 -18.58 -13.82
CA GLY A 345 4.47 -19.66 -12.83
C GLY A 345 5.22 -19.41 -11.52
N LYS A 346 5.99 -18.31 -11.40
CA LYS A 346 6.64 -17.95 -10.13
C LYS A 346 5.58 -17.71 -9.05
N ARG A 347 5.76 -18.35 -7.89
CA ARG A 347 4.88 -18.12 -6.73
C ARG A 347 4.97 -16.68 -6.22
N GLY A 348 3.85 -16.08 -5.88
CA GLY A 348 3.78 -14.71 -5.37
C GLY A 348 4.29 -14.56 -3.93
N SER A 349 4.12 -15.60 -3.10
CA SER A 349 4.45 -15.56 -1.68
C SER A 349 4.92 -16.90 -1.12
N ILE A 350 5.57 -16.85 0.05
CA ILE A 350 6.07 -17.99 0.83
C ILE A 350 5.64 -17.77 2.27
N LEU A 351 4.90 -18.72 2.84
CA LEU A 351 4.61 -18.75 4.27
C LEU A 351 5.76 -19.45 4.99
N VAL A 352 6.45 -18.73 5.87
CA VAL A 352 7.58 -19.24 6.66
C VAL A 352 7.16 -19.31 8.13
N ASN A 353 7.28 -20.48 8.73
CA ASN A 353 7.11 -20.65 10.16
C ASN A 353 8.46 -20.40 10.84
N ILE A 354 8.50 -19.36 11.67
CA ILE A 354 9.73 -18.93 12.36
C ILE A 354 9.60 -19.21 13.84
N LYS A 355 10.59 -19.86 14.43
CA LYS A 355 10.73 -19.98 15.89
C LYS A 355 12.02 -19.30 16.31
N ALA A 356 12.01 -18.63 17.44
CA ALA A 356 13.18 -17.95 17.98
C ALA A 356 13.37 -18.34 19.46
N ALA A 357 14.62 -18.53 19.84
CA ALA A 357 15.02 -18.83 21.21
C ALA A 357 16.34 -18.14 21.53
N HIS A 358 16.66 -17.99 22.81
CA HIS A 358 17.98 -17.50 23.22
C HIS A 358 18.50 -18.20 24.47
N ASP A 359 19.81 -18.09 24.66
CA ASP A 359 20.45 -18.28 25.96
C ASP A 359 21.34 -17.06 26.27
N ALA A 360 22.22 -17.18 27.26
CA ALA A 360 23.08 -16.07 27.67
C ALA A 360 24.04 -15.60 26.56
N ASP A 361 24.35 -16.45 25.58
CA ASP A 361 25.40 -16.21 24.59
C ASP A 361 24.86 -16.14 23.14
N TYR A 362 23.76 -16.84 22.84
CA TYR A 362 23.29 -17.06 21.47
C TYR A 362 21.80 -16.78 21.26
N LEU A 363 21.52 -16.24 20.07
CA LEU A 363 20.21 -16.28 19.41
C LEU A 363 20.15 -17.53 18.53
N TYR A 364 19.05 -18.28 18.67
CA TYR A 364 18.70 -19.42 17.84
C TYR A 364 17.43 -19.11 17.06
N MET A 365 17.40 -19.46 15.77
CA MET A 365 16.17 -19.37 14.97
C MET A 365 15.98 -20.62 14.12
N GLN A 366 14.73 -21.04 13.94
CA GLN A 366 14.33 -22.07 12.99
C GLN A 366 13.37 -21.47 11.98
N PHE A 367 13.60 -21.76 10.70
CA PHE A 367 12.79 -21.34 9.56
C PHE A 367 12.27 -22.59 8.84
N GLN A 368 10.95 -22.69 8.67
CA GLN A 368 10.33 -23.79 7.94
C GLN A 368 9.35 -23.30 6.88
N TRP A 369 9.48 -23.79 5.65
CA TRP A 369 8.56 -23.49 4.56
C TRP A 369 8.49 -24.64 3.55
N GLU A 370 7.38 -24.70 2.82
CA GLU A 370 7.18 -25.68 1.74
C GLU A 370 8.04 -25.31 0.52
N ASP A 371 8.74 -26.31 0.00
CA ASP A 371 9.43 -26.26 -1.28
C ASP A 371 8.41 -26.19 -2.43
N SER A 372 8.88 -25.80 -3.62
CA SER A 372 8.05 -25.76 -4.81
C SER A 372 8.78 -26.32 -6.01
N ASP A 373 8.01 -26.83 -6.99
CA ASP A 373 8.57 -27.27 -8.25
C ASP A 373 9.30 -26.13 -8.98
N HIS A 374 10.38 -26.48 -9.68
CA HIS A 374 11.17 -25.51 -10.42
C HIS A 374 10.37 -24.87 -11.56
N VAL A 375 10.41 -23.54 -11.61
CA VAL A 375 9.87 -22.71 -12.68
C VAL A 375 11.01 -22.19 -13.54
N GLU A 376 11.05 -22.61 -14.80
CA GLU A 376 12.09 -22.16 -15.72
C GLU A 376 12.02 -20.64 -15.96
N VAL A 377 13.15 -19.97 -15.77
CA VAL A 377 13.29 -18.54 -16.01
C VAL A 377 13.56 -18.30 -17.51
N PRO A 378 12.64 -17.66 -18.26
CA PRO A 378 12.73 -17.61 -19.73
C PRO A 378 13.92 -16.81 -20.27
N PHE A 379 14.51 -15.95 -19.44
CA PHE A 379 15.58 -15.02 -19.81
C PHE A 379 16.95 -15.40 -19.22
N PHE A 380 17.09 -16.61 -18.67
CA PHE A 380 18.37 -17.15 -18.20
C PHE A 380 18.69 -18.50 -18.87
N ASP A 381 19.96 -18.69 -19.22
CA ASP A 381 20.41 -19.92 -19.87
C ASP A 381 20.40 -21.12 -18.91
N GLY A 382 19.61 -22.13 -19.27
CA GLY A 382 19.35 -23.31 -18.45
C GLY A 382 18.29 -23.12 -17.36
N GLY A 383 17.45 -22.08 -17.45
CA GLY A 383 16.25 -21.89 -16.62
C GLY A 383 16.49 -21.53 -15.15
N LYS A 384 17.73 -21.66 -14.65
CA LYS A 384 18.13 -21.41 -13.25
C LYS A 384 19.08 -20.21 -13.17
N MET A 385 18.77 -19.23 -12.31
CA MET A 385 19.62 -18.04 -12.14
C MET A 385 20.87 -18.33 -11.29
N ASP A 386 20.72 -19.16 -10.26
CA ASP A 386 21.77 -19.63 -9.36
C ASP A 386 21.79 -21.16 -9.39
N LYS A 387 22.60 -21.76 -10.25
CA LYS A 387 22.58 -23.22 -10.49
C LYS A 387 23.03 -24.04 -9.28
N GLU A 388 23.80 -23.43 -8.38
CA GLU A 388 24.39 -24.11 -7.22
C GLU A 388 23.42 -24.16 -6.05
N ASN A 389 22.57 -23.15 -5.88
CA ASN A 389 21.74 -22.99 -4.70
C ASN A 389 20.26 -23.03 -5.07
N GLN A 390 19.57 -24.12 -4.72
CA GLN A 390 18.11 -24.18 -4.85
C GLN A 390 17.46 -23.10 -4.01
N ILE A 391 17.94 -22.91 -2.77
CA ILE A 391 17.53 -21.80 -1.92
C ILE A 391 18.73 -21.07 -1.34
N LYS A 392 18.54 -19.79 -1.06
CA LYS A 392 19.34 -19.05 -0.07
C LYS A 392 18.40 -18.33 0.88
N LEU A 393 18.67 -18.45 2.17
CA LEU A 393 17.98 -17.70 3.22
C LEU A 393 18.91 -16.58 3.67
N ALA A 394 18.45 -15.34 3.62
CA ALA A 394 19.14 -14.20 4.19
C ALA A 394 18.34 -13.63 5.37
N VAL A 395 19.06 -13.24 6.43
CA VAL A 395 18.54 -12.54 7.61
C VAL A 395 19.25 -11.21 7.70
N MET A 396 18.50 -10.12 7.87
CA MET A 396 19.06 -8.78 8.04
C MET A 396 18.64 -8.23 9.39
N LEU A 397 19.61 -7.67 10.12
CA LEU A 397 19.43 -7.14 11.46
C LEU A 397 19.86 -5.66 11.53
N SER A 398 19.16 -4.90 12.34
CA SER A 398 19.51 -3.51 12.66
C SER A 398 18.94 -3.11 14.02
N THR A 399 19.45 -2.03 14.60
CA THR A 399 18.89 -1.43 15.81
C THR A 399 17.49 -0.89 15.55
N ASP A 400 16.59 -0.99 16.53
CA ASP A 400 15.23 -0.44 16.47
C ASP A 400 15.13 0.77 17.42
N ASN A 401 15.59 1.95 16.97
CA ASN A 401 15.54 3.18 17.77
C ASN A 401 14.97 4.35 16.95
N GLU A 402 13.81 4.85 17.36
CA GLU A 402 13.13 5.98 16.71
C GLU A 402 13.75 7.35 17.07
N ASP A 403 14.37 7.47 18.25
CA ASP A 403 14.94 8.73 18.76
C ASP A 403 16.36 8.99 18.24
N ASP A 404 17.15 7.94 18.06
CA ASP A 404 18.52 7.97 17.51
C ASP A 404 18.77 6.80 16.54
N PRO A 405 18.14 6.78 15.36
CA PRO A 405 18.31 5.71 14.38
C PRO A 405 19.74 5.72 13.83
N LYS A 406 20.47 4.61 13.99
CA LYS A 406 21.81 4.45 13.38
C LYS A 406 21.76 4.35 11.86
N VAL A 407 20.62 3.87 11.34
CA VAL A 407 20.31 3.78 9.91
C VAL A 407 18.91 4.36 9.73
N GLU A 408 18.78 5.40 8.91
CA GLU A 408 17.53 6.10 8.64
C GLU A 408 16.46 5.11 8.15
N TYR A 409 15.30 5.15 8.79
CA TYR A 409 14.15 4.29 8.52
C TYR A 409 14.36 2.79 8.73
N ALA A 410 15.46 2.31 9.30
CA ALA A 410 15.62 0.88 9.57
C ALA A 410 14.47 0.33 10.44
N GLU A 411 14.00 1.12 11.40
CA GLU A 411 12.86 0.82 12.27
C GLU A 411 11.51 0.73 11.51
N ARG A 412 11.39 1.42 10.37
CA ARG A 412 10.16 1.49 9.56
C ARG A 412 10.15 0.59 8.34
N ALA A 413 11.27 0.54 7.64
CA ALA A 413 11.45 -0.14 6.36
C ALA A 413 12.18 -1.48 6.50
N GLY A 414 12.91 -1.69 7.61
CA GLY A 414 13.80 -2.84 7.76
C GLY A 414 14.74 -2.98 6.57
N CYS A 415 14.84 -4.20 6.04
CA CYS A 415 15.74 -4.52 4.93
C CYS A 415 15.50 -3.72 3.63
N TRP A 416 14.33 -3.08 3.48
CA TRP A 416 14.00 -2.28 2.30
C TRP A 416 14.89 -1.05 2.16
N GLN A 417 15.41 -0.52 3.26
CA GLN A 417 16.28 0.67 3.24
C GLN A 417 17.53 0.49 2.37
N SER A 418 17.96 -0.76 2.20
CA SER A 418 19.11 -1.12 1.37
C SER A 418 18.75 -1.43 -0.10
N CYS A 419 17.47 -1.31 -0.48
CA CYS A 419 16.96 -1.67 -1.79
C CYS A 419 16.82 -0.43 -2.68
N HIS A 420 17.73 -0.29 -3.65
CA HIS A 420 17.79 0.88 -4.52
C HIS A 420 17.49 0.54 -5.98
N HIS A 421 16.96 1.54 -6.69
CA HIS A 421 16.53 1.46 -8.08
C HIS A 421 17.68 1.23 -9.08
N ASP A 422 18.92 1.43 -8.63
CA ASP A 422 20.18 1.26 -9.38
C ASP A 422 20.97 0.01 -8.96
N ASN A 423 20.40 -0.86 -8.13
CA ASN A 423 20.96 -2.18 -7.86
C ASN A 423 20.87 -3.10 -9.09
N ASN A 424 21.60 -4.21 -9.05
CA ASN A 424 21.56 -5.24 -10.09
C ASN A 424 20.11 -5.68 -10.45
N TYR A 425 19.81 -5.65 -11.74
CA TYR A 425 18.54 -5.98 -12.38
C TYR A 425 17.36 -5.04 -12.02
N MET A 426 17.63 -3.93 -11.35
CA MET A 426 16.66 -2.85 -11.09
C MET A 426 16.62 -1.86 -12.27
N PRO A 427 15.56 -1.05 -12.42
CA PRO A 427 15.32 -0.37 -13.70
C PRO A 427 16.36 0.68 -14.08
N HIS A 428 17.13 1.21 -13.13
CA HIS A 428 18.19 2.18 -13.38
C HIS A 428 19.59 1.64 -13.09
N GLN A 429 19.77 0.31 -13.12
CA GLN A 429 21.08 -0.30 -13.04
C GLN A 429 22.07 0.43 -13.98
N PRO A 430 23.26 0.82 -13.48
CA PRO A 430 24.27 1.42 -14.31
C PRO A 430 24.82 0.43 -15.34
N ASP A 431 25.46 0.98 -16.37
CA ASP A 431 26.09 0.17 -17.41
C ASP A 431 27.28 -0.60 -16.84
N ASP A 432 27.49 -1.82 -17.31
CA ASP A 432 28.56 -2.70 -16.84
C ASP A 432 29.96 -2.09 -17.03
N SER A 433 30.14 -1.17 -17.98
CA SER A 433 31.38 -0.39 -18.13
C SER A 433 31.77 0.40 -16.87
N ALA A 434 30.79 0.80 -16.05
CA ALA A 434 31.02 1.54 -14.81
C ALA A 434 31.70 0.69 -13.71
N LYS A 435 31.67 -0.65 -13.82
CA LYS A 435 32.34 -1.57 -12.87
C LYS A 435 33.86 -1.43 -12.84
N THR A 436 34.45 -0.76 -13.83
CA THR A 436 35.90 -0.51 -13.94
C THR A 436 36.27 0.97 -13.76
N GLY A 437 35.31 1.80 -13.32
CA GLY A 437 35.50 3.22 -13.08
C GLY A 437 36.27 3.54 -11.80
N PRO A 438 36.42 4.83 -11.43
CA PRO A 438 37.18 5.24 -10.24
C PRO A 438 36.70 4.61 -8.93
N LEU A 439 35.39 4.34 -8.81
CA LEU A 439 34.79 3.74 -7.61
C LEU A 439 35.21 2.28 -7.40
N SER A 440 35.62 1.55 -8.43
CA SER A 440 36.09 0.16 -8.27
C SER A 440 37.43 0.04 -7.53
N LYS A 441 38.06 1.18 -7.20
CA LYS A 441 39.21 1.23 -6.30
C LYS A 441 38.82 1.25 -4.82
N GLN A 442 37.57 1.57 -4.51
CA GLN A 442 37.04 1.69 -3.16
C GLN A 442 35.96 0.64 -2.85
N LEU A 443 35.18 0.22 -3.86
CA LEU A 443 34.11 -0.77 -3.72
C LEU A 443 34.43 -2.04 -4.50
N ASP A 444 33.99 -3.20 -4.01
CA ASP A 444 33.99 -4.45 -4.77
C ASP A 444 32.83 -4.49 -5.77
N MET A 445 33.14 -4.08 -7.00
CA MET A 445 32.19 -4.08 -8.11
C MET A 445 32.18 -5.39 -8.92
N SER A 446 32.89 -6.44 -8.48
CA SER A 446 32.96 -7.72 -9.21
C SER A 446 31.60 -8.40 -9.34
N GLY A 447 30.79 -8.30 -8.29
CA GLY A 447 29.39 -8.76 -8.25
C GLY A 447 28.39 -7.77 -8.87
N GLY A 448 28.83 -6.65 -9.43
CA GLY A 448 28.00 -5.57 -9.97
C GLY A 448 27.57 -4.54 -8.91
N PHE A 449 26.38 -3.97 -9.08
CA PHE A 449 25.83 -2.92 -8.23
C PHE A 449 25.00 -3.55 -7.11
N THR A 450 25.54 -3.50 -5.89
CA THR A 450 24.96 -4.17 -4.72
C THR A 450 24.25 -3.17 -3.81
N LYS A 451 23.59 -3.70 -2.78
CA LYS A 451 22.88 -2.92 -1.78
C LYS A 451 23.83 -1.96 -1.05
N TYR A 452 23.34 -0.80 -0.68
CA TYR A 452 24.04 0.22 0.11
C TYR A 452 23.03 0.96 0.99
N LEU A 453 23.52 1.78 1.92
CA LEU A 453 22.71 2.65 2.77
C LEU A 453 22.87 4.11 2.35
N LYS A 454 21.81 4.90 2.53
CA LYS A 454 21.78 6.34 2.15
C LYS A 454 22.90 7.12 2.81
N GLU A 455 23.25 6.79 4.04
CA GLU A 455 24.27 7.45 4.86
C GLU A 455 25.65 7.40 4.21
N SER A 456 25.93 6.36 3.44
CA SER A 456 27.17 6.21 2.67
C SER A 456 27.23 7.08 1.41
N ARG A 457 26.13 7.78 1.07
CA ARG A 457 25.99 8.59 -0.14
C ARG A 457 25.85 10.07 0.22
N THR A 458 26.31 10.91 -0.69
CA THR A 458 26.15 12.38 -0.62
C THR A 458 24.75 12.81 -1.03
N GLU A 459 24.09 12.05 -1.91
CA GLU A 459 22.73 12.28 -2.40
C GLU A 459 22.11 10.97 -2.92
N ILE A 460 20.80 10.81 -2.82
CA ILE A 460 20.01 9.78 -3.52
C ILE A 460 18.93 10.48 -4.34
N GLU A 461 18.89 10.26 -5.65
CA GLU A 461 17.84 10.79 -6.52
C GLU A 461 16.57 9.93 -6.41
N ILE A 462 15.53 10.48 -5.78
CA ILE A 462 14.23 9.80 -5.57
C ILE A 462 13.27 10.01 -6.74
N ASP A 463 13.16 11.24 -7.25
CA ASP A 463 12.04 11.65 -8.09
C ASP A 463 12.20 11.22 -9.56
N GLY A 464 13.45 11.22 -10.05
CA GLY A 464 13.77 11.05 -11.47
C GLY A 464 13.34 12.24 -12.33
N LYS A 465 13.21 13.44 -11.73
CA LYS A 465 12.71 14.64 -12.39
C LYS A 465 13.60 14.98 -13.60
N GLY A 466 12.99 15.27 -14.74
CA GLY A 466 13.71 15.61 -15.98
C GLY A 466 14.43 14.42 -16.63
N GLY A 467 14.04 13.18 -16.32
CA GLY A 467 14.65 11.98 -16.90
C GLY A 467 15.95 11.54 -16.21
N LYS A 468 16.23 12.07 -15.02
CA LYS A 468 17.35 11.60 -14.20
C LYS A 468 17.12 10.14 -13.79
N LYS A 469 18.21 9.37 -13.75
CA LYS A 469 18.21 8.03 -13.17
C LYS A 469 18.13 8.15 -11.65
N ARG A 470 17.21 7.39 -11.06
CA ARG A 470 17.03 7.26 -9.61
C ARG A 470 18.13 6.39 -8.99
N GLY A 471 18.40 6.63 -7.71
CA GLY A 471 19.47 6.00 -6.94
C GLY A 471 20.64 6.95 -6.68
N GLY A 472 21.74 6.40 -6.19
CA GLY A 472 22.95 7.12 -5.81
C GLY A 472 24.19 6.26 -5.75
N TRP A 473 24.27 5.18 -6.54
CA TRP A 473 25.43 4.27 -6.58
C TRP A 473 26.76 5.01 -6.80
N ASP A 474 26.76 6.11 -7.56
CA ASP A 474 27.95 6.90 -7.89
C ASP A 474 28.23 8.05 -6.92
N LYS A 475 27.39 8.23 -5.89
CA LYS A 475 27.44 9.35 -4.94
C LYS A 475 28.15 8.99 -3.65
N LEU A 476 29.11 8.05 -3.71
CA LEU A 476 29.85 7.57 -2.56
C LEU A 476 30.57 8.72 -1.82
N LYS A 477 30.47 8.73 -0.49
CA LYS A 477 31.26 9.61 0.40
C LYS A 477 32.74 9.21 0.41
N ASP A 478 33.59 10.04 1.01
CA ASP A 478 35.00 9.66 1.11
C ASP A 478 35.23 8.51 2.12
N GLU A 479 36.37 7.83 1.99
CA GLU A 479 36.70 6.65 2.78
C GLU A 479 36.75 6.92 4.29
N ALA A 480 37.16 8.11 4.70
CA ALA A 480 37.22 8.49 6.11
C ALA A 480 35.81 8.70 6.70
N GLU A 481 34.90 9.29 5.92
CA GLU A 481 33.49 9.39 6.28
C GLU A 481 32.82 8.02 6.37
N ILE A 482 33.09 7.10 5.43
CA ILE A 482 32.56 5.73 5.48
C ILE A 482 33.07 4.98 6.71
N GLN A 483 34.37 5.10 7.03
CA GLN A 483 34.92 4.48 8.23
C GLN A 483 34.29 5.04 9.51
N ALA A 484 34.09 6.36 9.58
CA ALA A 484 33.45 6.99 10.73
C ALA A 484 31.99 6.51 10.93
N LEU A 485 31.24 6.29 9.84
CA LEU A 485 29.91 5.70 9.90
C LEU A 485 29.96 4.28 10.46
N MET A 486 30.89 3.45 9.97
CA MET A 486 31.09 2.09 10.44
C MET A 486 31.42 2.05 11.95
N ASP A 487 32.36 2.90 12.39
CA ASP A 487 32.78 3.00 13.79
C ASP A 487 31.65 3.49 14.71
N SER A 488 30.69 4.24 14.16
CA SER A 488 29.52 4.74 14.89
C SER A 488 28.36 3.74 14.97
N GLY A 489 28.47 2.60 14.29
CA GLY A 489 27.41 1.58 14.24
C GLY A 489 26.38 1.79 13.12
N THR A 490 26.66 2.65 12.14
CA THR A 490 25.79 2.85 10.97
C THR A 490 26.05 1.74 9.95
N PHE A 491 25.37 0.61 10.13
CA PHE A 491 25.34 -0.49 9.18
C PHE A 491 24.08 -1.34 9.41
N MET A 492 23.78 -2.22 8.46
CA MET A 492 22.84 -3.32 8.66
C MET A 492 23.59 -4.63 8.59
N ASP A 493 23.43 -5.47 9.60
CA ASP A 493 24.03 -6.80 9.67
C ASP A 493 23.28 -7.74 8.71
N LEU A 494 24.02 -8.56 7.97
CA LEU A 494 23.51 -9.44 6.92
C LEU A 494 24.12 -10.84 7.03
N LEU A 495 23.24 -11.80 7.31
CA LEU A 495 23.57 -13.21 7.44
C LEU A 495 22.95 -13.98 6.26
N ARG A 496 23.63 -15.01 5.74
CA ARG A 496 23.07 -15.82 4.65
C ARG A 496 23.48 -17.30 4.72
N TYR A 497 22.49 -18.16 4.50
CA TYR A 497 22.66 -19.58 4.25
C TYR A 497 22.57 -19.89 2.75
N LYS A 498 23.44 -20.77 2.26
CA LYS A 498 23.46 -21.26 0.87
C LYS A 498 23.23 -22.77 0.81
N SER A 499 22.13 -23.20 0.20
CA SER A 499 21.73 -24.62 0.22
C SER A 499 22.66 -25.54 -0.57
N GLY A 500 23.36 -25.02 -1.58
CA GLY A 500 24.24 -25.82 -2.44
C GLY A 500 25.51 -26.28 -1.74
N THR A 501 26.12 -25.39 -0.96
CA THR A 501 27.38 -25.63 -0.26
C THR A 501 27.20 -25.89 1.22
N GLY A 502 26.06 -25.51 1.80
CA GLY A 502 25.86 -25.44 3.25
C GLY A 502 26.61 -24.28 3.91
N GLU A 503 27.15 -23.35 3.11
CA GLU A 503 27.96 -22.23 3.59
C GLU A 503 27.11 -21.24 4.39
N SER A 504 27.73 -20.70 5.44
CA SER A 504 27.23 -19.61 6.27
C SER A 504 28.05 -18.37 5.99
N GLU A 505 27.39 -17.30 5.59
CA GLU A 505 27.99 -16.00 5.31
C GLU A 505 27.52 -14.99 6.37
N ASP A 506 28.46 -14.15 6.81
CA ASP A 506 28.28 -13.20 7.89
C ASP A 506 29.00 -11.89 7.53
N GLY A 507 28.24 -10.81 7.40
CA GLY A 507 28.75 -9.52 6.97
C GLY A 507 27.71 -8.41 7.17
N HIS A 508 27.80 -7.36 6.35
CA HIS A 508 27.02 -6.15 6.57
C HIS A 508 26.76 -5.35 5.28
N ILE A 509 25.91 -4.35 5.40
CA ILE A 509 25.64 -3.34 4.37
C ILE A 509 25.92 -1.96 4.96
N LEU A 510 26.79 -1.21 4.27
CA LEU A 510 26.96 0.24 4.45
C LEU A 510 27.18 0.91 3.10
N ALA A 511 28.42 0.91 2.60
CA ALA A 511 28.76 1.48 1.30
C ALA A 511 28.47 0.51 0.14
N GLU A 512 28.55 -0.78 0.45
CA GLU A 512 28.24 -1.91 -0.40
C GLU A 512 27.80 -3.10 0.47
N ARG A 513 27.41 -4.20 -0.17
CA ARG A 513 27.10 -5.46 0.52
C ARG A 513 28.36 -6.31 0.66
N ILE A 514 28.79 -6.50 1.91
CA ILE A 514 29.89 -7.39 2.29
C ILE A 514 29.30 -8.66 2.92
N MET A 515 29.77 -9.85 2.52
CA MET A 515 29.26 -11.16 2.97
C MET A 515 30.28 -11.93 3.83
N SER A 516 31.30 -11.25 4.33
CA SER A 516 32.37 -11.83 5.14
C SER A 516 32.84 -10.83 6.20
N GLY A 517 33.59 -11.33 7.19
CA GLY A 517 34.22 -10.49 8.21
C GLY A 517 33.42 -10.31 9.50
N GLY A 518 32.19 -10.82 9.57
CA GLY A 518 31.45 -10.91 10.83
C GLY A 518 32.02 -11.94 11.82
N GLN A 519 31.50 -11.96 13.04
CA GLN A 519 31.97 -12.81 14.15
C GLN A 519 31.69 -14.31 13.95
N GLY A 520 30.82 -14.64 13.00
CA GLY A 520 30.48 -15.99 12.58
C GLY A 520 29.06 -16.37 13.00
N VAL A 521 28.21 -16.60 12.01
CA VAL A 521 26.92 -17.30 12.14
C VAL A 521 27.08 -18.75 11.69
N GLU A 522 26.36 -19.65 12.35
CA GLU A 522 26.25 -21.04 11.93
C GLU A 522 24.82 -21.30 11.41
N PHE A 523 24.71 -21.81 10.19
CA PHE A 523 23.47 -22.31 9.62
C PHE A 523 23.53 -23.81 9.37
N LEU A 524 22.41 -24.49 9.64
CA LEU A 524 22.18 -25.89 9.26
C LEU A 524 20.88 -25.94 8.47
N GLY A 525 20.89 -26.50 7.26
CA GLY A 525 19.70 -26.57 6.42
C GLY A 525 19.51 -27.96 5.83
N ASN A 526 18.26 -28.40 5.74
CA ASN A 526 17.88 -29.60 5.03
C ASN A 526 16.51 -29.46 4.37
N LEU A 527 16.29 -30.25 3.31
CA LEU A 527 15.00 -30.44 2.67
C LEU A 527 14.52 -31.85 2.97
N LYS A 528 13.38 -31.99 3.66
CA LYS A 528 12.80 -33.27 4.01
C LYS A 528 11.30 -33.25 3.78
N ASP A 529 10.80 -34.27 3.09
CA ASP A 529 9.37 -34.46 2.81
C ASP A 529 8.70 -33.20 2.20
N GLY A 530 9.43 -32.47 1.34
CA GLY A 530 8.95 -31.24 0.69
C GLY A 530 9.06 -29.97 1.54
N VAL A 531 9.60 -30.06 2.76
CA VAL A 531 9.74 -28.91 3.67
C VAL A 531 11.22 -28.58 3.87
N TRP A 532 11.58 -27.33 3.56
CA TRP A 532 12.87 -26.78 3.97
C TRP A 532 12.84 -26.48 5.46
N THR A 533 13.87 -26.94 6.18
CA THR A 533 14.14 -26.53 7.56
C THR A 533 15.54 -25.96 7.62
N VAL A 534 15.67 -24.69 8.00
CA VAL A 534 16.96 -24.03 8.24
C VAL A 534 17.01 -23.57 9.67
N GLU A 535 18.06 -23.94 10.39
CA GLU A 535 18.38 -23.45 11.73
C GLU A 535 19.54 -22.48 11.67
N MET A 536 19.47 -21.43 12.48
CA MET A 536 20.49 -20.42 12.65
C MET A 536 20.92 -20.40 14.12
N LYS A 537 22.22 -20.29 14.34
CA LYS A 537 22.83 -19.98 15.64
C LYS A 537 23.78 -18.81 15.46
N ARG A 538 23.53 -17.73 16.19
CA ARG A 538 24.28 -16.47 16.12
C ARG A 538 24.61 -16.00 17.52
N LYS A 539 25.82 -15.50 17.76
CA LYS A 539 26.14 -14.84 19.04
C LYS A 539 25.27 -13.60 19.24
N LEU A 540 24.93 -13.29 20.49
CA LEU A 540 24.22 -12.06 20.84
C LEU A 540 25.15 -10.85 20.81
N LEU A 541 26.30 -10.95 21.46
CA LEU A 541 27.29 -9.87 21.57
C LEU A 541 28.43 -10.09 20.59
N SER A 542 28.72 -9.08 19.76
CA SER A 542 29.83 -9.09 18.81
C SER A 542 30.82 -7.97 19.09
N ASP A 543 32.09 -8.29 18.93
CA ASP A 543 33.23 -7.37 18.95
C ASP A 543 33.74 -7.06 17.52
N GLN A 544 33.11 -7.61 16.48
CA GLN A 544 33.46 -7.36 15.09
C GLN A 544 32.67 -6.19 14.51
N PRO A 545 33.31 -5.30 13.73
CA PRO A 545 32.61 -4.27 12.98
C PRO A 545 31.62 -4.90 11.99
N GLY A 546 30.38 -4.39 11.93
CA GLY A 546 29.35 -4.84 10.99
C GLY A 546 28.34 -5.80 11.59
N ASP A 547 28.52 -6.21 12.84
CA ASP A 547 27.61 -7.10 13.54
C ASP A 547 26.80 -6.32 14.59
N VAL A 548 25.49 -6.53 14.62
CA VAL A 548 24.64 -5.90 15.63
C VAL A 548 24.81 -6.62 16.97
N SER A 549 25.32 -5.94 17.99
CA SER A 549 25.29 -6.47 19.36
C SER A 549 23.89 -6.36 19.96
N MET A 550 23.39 -7.47 20.51
CA MET A 550 22.02 -7.61 20.99
C MET A 550 21.98 -7.73 22.52
N ALA A 551 21.36 -6.75 23.17
CA ALA A 551 20.99 -6.77 24.57
C ALA A 551 19.56 -7.32 24.72
N LEU A 552 19.32 -8.09 25.77
CA LEU A 552 18.04 -8.76 26.00
C LEU A 552 16.91 -7.81 26.42
N ASP A 553 17.24 -6.58 26.84
CA ASP A 553 16.29 -5.55 27.26
C ASP A 553 15.94 -4.55 26.14
N GLN A 554 16.31 -4.86 24.90
CA GLN A 554 16.09 -4.02 23.73
C GLN A 554 15.37 -4.79 22.62
N TRP A 555 14.68 -4.05 21.76
CA TRP A 555 14.16 -4.57 20.50
C TRP A 555 15.08 -4.26 19.34
N TYR A 556 15.00 -5.11 18.31
CA TYR A 556 15.79 -5.02 17.09
C TYR A 556 14.88 -5.16 15.89
N ASN A 557 15.25 -4.54 14.77
CA ASN A 557 14.54 -4.77 13.51
C ASN A 557 15.18 -5.97 12.81
N ILE A 558 14.34 -6.92 12.40
CA ILE A 558 14.72 -8.12 11.67
C ILE A 558 13.89 -8.26 10.39
N GLY A 559 14.57 -8.62 9.30
CA GLY A 559 13.95 -8.92 8.02
C GLY A 559 14.55 -10.17 7.38
N PHE A 560 13.77 -10.82 6.51
CA PHE A 560 14.13 -12.07 5.87
C PHE A 560 13.98 -11.96 4.36
N ALA A 561 14.86 -12.67 3.65
CA ALA A 561 14.71 -12.88 2.23
C ALA A 561 15.01 -14.33 1.87
N ILE A 562 14.20 -14.91 1.00
CA ILE A 562 14.43 -16.25 0.44
C ILE A 562 14.59 -16.10 -1.07
N HIS A 563 15.81 -16.34 -1.53
CA HIS A 563 16.05 -16.66 -2.94
C HIS A 563 15.59 -18.07 -3.16
N ASP A 564 14.32 -18.23 -3.50
CA ASP A 564 13.70 -19.51 -3.76
C ASP A 564 13.87 -19.93 -5.22
N ASP A 565 13.80 -21.23 -5.49
CA ASP A 565 13.78 -21.80 -6.84
C ASP A 565 14.95 -21.31 -7.72
N TYR A 566 16.17 -21.45 -7.20
CA TYR A 566 17.40 -21.05 -7.90
C TYR A 566 17.42 -19.58 -8.32
N SER A 567 16.65 -18.72 -7.65
CA SER A 567 16.60 -17.30 -7.94
C SER A 567 17.85 -16.56 -7.44
N TYR A 568 18.12 -15.40 -8.04
CA TYR A 568 19.26 -14.55 -7.70
C TYR A 568 18.86 -13.07 -7.68
N SER A 569 19.70 -12.22 -7.09
CA SER A 569 19.52 -10.76 -7.03
C SER A 569 18.12 -10.35 -6.54
N ARG A 570 17.38 -9.50 -7.27
CA ARG A 570 16.05 -8.99 -6.90
C ARG A 570 14.92 -10.03 -6.98
N PHE A 571 15.18 -11.22 -7.51
CA PHE A 571 14.13 -12.21 -7.80
C PHE A 571 13.70 -13.05 -6.57
N HIS A 572 14.01 -12.58 -5.37
CA HIS A 572 13.71 -13.22 -4.09
C HIS A 572 12.34 -12.80 -3.54
N HIS A 573 11.82 -13.59 -2.60
CA HIS A 573 10.74 -13.18 -1.72
C HIS A 573 11.32 -12.53 -0.48
N VAL A 574 10.63 -11.53 0.04
CA VAL A 574 11.12 -10.70 1.15
C VAL A 574 10.01 -10.44 2.16
N SER A 575 10.38 -10.31 3.42
CA SER A 575 9.45 -10.01 4.51
C SER A 575 9.28 -8.50 4.67
N LEU A 576 8.22 -8.09 5.38
CA LEU A 576 8.20 -6.78 6.03
C LEU A 576 9.27 -6.75 7.14
N GLY A 577 9.58 -5.58 7.70
CA GLY A 577 10.43 -5.47 8.89
C GLY A 577 9.63 -5.82 10.15
N PHE A 578 10.19 -6.67 11.01
CA PHE A 578 9.60 -7.11 12.27
C PHE A 578 10.47 -6.67 13.45
N LYS A 579 9.87 -6.48 14.62
CA LYS A 579 10.56 -6.29 15.89
C LYS A 579 10.86 -7.65 16.50
N LEU A 580 12.15 -7.90 16.71
CA LEU A 580 12.70 -9.01 17.49
C LEU A 580 12.92 -8.53 18.93
N GLY A 581 12.30 -9.23 19.88
CA GLY A 581 12.52 -9.03 21.31
C GLY A 581 12.88 -10.34 22.01
N PHE A 582 13.30 -10.24 23.28
CA PHE A 582 13.72 -11.37 24.09
C PHE A 582 12.83 -11.46 25.33
N ASP A 583 12.15 -12.60 25.50
CA ASP A 583 11.16 -12.85 26.55
C ASP A 583 10.08 -11.75 26.66
N ASP A 584 9.74 -11.14 25.53
CA ASP A 584 8.78 -10.04 25.43
C ASP A 584 7.65 -10.40 24.47
N GLU A 585 6.44 -10.61 25.01
CA GLU A 585 5.26 -10.97 24.23
C GLU A 585 4.71 -9.85 23.35
N ASP A 586 5.15 -8.60 23.57
CA ASP A 586 4.80 -7.46 22.72
C ASP A 586 5.62 -7.41 21.43
N ALA A 587 6.74 -8.15 21.36
CA ALA A 587 7.56 -8.25 20.16
C ALA A 587 6.86 -9.12 19.09
N GLU A 588 7.02 -8.76 17.82
CA GLU A 588 6.42 -9.51 16.71
C GLU A 588 7.11 -10.86 16.47
N ILE A 589 8.40 -10.95 16.81
CA ILE A 589 9.15 -12.19 16.96
C ILE A 589 9.75 -12.18 18.36
N ASN A 590 9.26 -13.08 19.22
CA ASN A 590 9.76 -13.22 20.58
C ASN A 590 10.74 -14.40 20.65
N ALA A 591 12.01 -14.11 20.92
CA ALA A 591 12.99 -15.13 21.26
C ALA A 591 12.78 -15.54 22.73
N ILE A 592 12.44 -16.82 22.95
CA ILE A 592 12.17 -17.36 24.28
C ILE A 592 13.44 -17.94 24.91
N ALA A 593 13.68 -17.68 26.19
CA ALA A 593 14.79 -18.25 26.93
C ALA A 593 14.73 -19.79 26.94
N LYS A 594 15.88 -20.42 26.69
CA LYS A 594 16.08 -21.87 26.66
C LYS A 594 16.04 -22.54 28.03
#